data_AF-A0A7K3MIN0-F1
#
_entry.id   AF-A0A7K3MIN0-F1
#
_cell.length_a   1.000
_cell.length_b   1.000
_cell.length_c   1.000
_cell.angle_alpha   90.00
_cell.angle_beta   90.00
_cell.angle_gamma   90.00
#
_symmetry.space_group_name_H-M   'P 1'
#
loop_
_entity.id
_entity.type
_entity.pdbx_description
1 polymer ?
#
loop_
_entity_poly.entity_id
_entity_poly.type
_entity_poly.pdbx_seq_one_letter_code
_entity_poly.pdbx_strand_id
1 'polypeptide(L)'
;MKKDYVVCPLSGHSLCKGSRLRRLSNVEEMLASTYGHFFRQVEQPYSCVEQEILTRIIKSLSSLLQGDLPRPCFFCKFAKCDLVFWGRVEFFRLELPAENPFSVSSRLYCLRELENKLNCYFVNEGRNKPYSWREMQVIRRIKKRFVHELRNTSKYNLFKGTHVRRVSEEEQLELKNQKTDEIRLNHVSICHYNPLSEKFKNKKEEYLKEIEEKFGKS
;
A
#
# COMPACT_ATOMS: atom_id res chain seq x y z
N MET A 1 -20.93 17.09 26.48
CA MET A 1 -21.42 17.60 25.18
C MET A 1 -21.93 16.43 24.37
N LYS A 2 -23.17 16.47 23.86
CA LYS A 2 -23.66 15.45 22.91
C LYS A 2 -22.83 15.59 21.62
N LYS A 3 -22.00 14.61 21.29
CA LYS A 3 -21.30 14.58 20.00
C LYS A 3 -22.36 14.32 18.93
N ASP A 4 -22.59 15.29 18.05
CA ASP A 4 -23.44 15.09 16.88
C ASP A 4 -22.70 14.15 15.92
N TYR A 5 -23.09 12.88 15.96
CA TYR A 5 -22.52 11.84 15.11
C TYR A 5 -23.17 11.88 13.73
N VAL A 6 -22.35 11.95 12.70
CA VAL A 6 -22.78 11.89 11.30
C VAL A 6 -22.45 10.50 10.74
N VAL A 7 -23.36 9.97 9.92
CA VAL A 7 -23.15 8.72 9.19
C VAL A 7 -21.99 8.91 8.21
N CYS A 8 -21.11 7.90 8.17
CA CYS A 8 -19.95 7.79 7.30
C CYS A 8 -20.08 8.52 5.94
N PRO A 9 -19.12 9.39 5.54
CA PRO A 9 -19.21 10.23 4.33
C PRO A 9 -19.15 9.45 3.00
N LEU A 10 -19.25 8.12 3.04
CA LEU A 10 -19.33 7.25 1.87
C LEU A 10 -20.59 7.48 1.01
N SER A 11 -21.51 8.33 1.43
CA SER A 11 -22.75 8.67 0.71
C SER A 11 -22.74 10.06 0.04
N GLY A 12 -21.66 10.85 0.15
CA GLY A 12 -21.62 12.23 -0.35
C GLY A 12 -20.32 12.62 -1.04
N HIS A 13 -20.38 13.71 -1.83
CA HIS A 13 -19.34 14.26 -2.72
C HIS A 13 -17.88 14.15 -2.23
N SER A 14 -16.95 14.06 -3.19
CA SER A 14 -15.49 14.16 -2.97
C SER A 14 -15.13 15.33 -2.05
N LEU A 15 -14.78 15.02 -0.79
CA LEU A 15 -14.68 15.99 0.31
C LEU A 15 -13.50 16.98 0.24
N CYS A 16 -12.55 16.88 -0.70
CA CYS A 16 -11.42 17.81 -0.71
C CYS A 16 -10.68 18.02 -2.06
N LYS A 17 -10.38 19.29 -2.36
CA LYS A 17 -9.61 19.79 -3.53
C LYS A 17 -8.09 19.77 -3.31
N GLY A 18 -7.52 18.65 -2.86
CA GLY A 18 -6.06 18.53 -2.61
C GLY A 18 -5.42 17.30 -3.25
N SER A 19 -4.08 17.24 -3.30
CA SER A 19 -3.36 16.05 -3.76
C SER A 19 -3.52 14.89 -2.79
N ARG A 20 -4.04 13.75 -3.26
CA ARG A 20 -4.18 12.50 -2.48
C ARG A 20 -2.84 12.01 -1.93
N LEU A 21 -1.75 12.20 -2.66
CA LEU A 21 -0.39 11.91 -2.18
C LEU A 21 -0.02 12.69 -0.91
N ARG A 22 -0.37 13.99 -0.85
CA ARG A 22 -0.12 14.81 0.35
C ARG A 22 -0.92 14.27 1.55
N ARG A 23 -2.19 13.92 1.32
CA ARG A 23 -3.02 13.34 2.38
C ARG A 23 -2.49 12.00 2.88
N LEU A 24 -2.03 11.12 1.99
CA LEU A 24 -1.37 9.88 2.37
C LEU A 24 -0.10 10.12 3.20
N SER A 25 0.66 11.16 2.85
CA SER A 25 1.86 11.55 3.61
C SER A 25 1.51 12.03 5.02
N ASN A 26 0.43 12.79 5.17
CA ASN A 26 -0.10 13.18 6.48
C ASN A 26 -0.49 11.95 7.34
N VAL A 27 -1.09 10.92 6.73
CA VAL A 27 -1.38 9.66 7.43
C VAL A 27 -0.10 8.98 7.89
N GLU A 28 0.89 8.88 7.01
CA GLU A 28 2.18 8.28 7.33
C GLU A 28 2.88 8.98 8.51
N GLU A 29 2.90 10.31 8.51
CA GLU A 29 3.48 11.15 9.56
C GLU A 29 2.73 10.98 10.89
N MET A 30 1.39 11.04 10.85
CA MET A 30 0.56 10.82 12.04
C MET A 30 0.80 9.44 12.66
N LEU A 31 0.88 8.39 11.84
CA LEU A 31 1.20 7.05 12.33
C LEU A 31 2.61 6.99 12.92
N ALA A 32 3.59 7.65 12.30
CA ALA A 32 4.94 7.70 12.84
C ALA A 32 4.96 8.30 14.26
N SER A 33 4.26 9.41 14.46
CA SER A 33 4.12 10.07 15.76
C SER A 33 3.35 9.19 16.76
N THR A 34 2.19 8.66 16.37
CA THR A 34 1.33 7.85 17.26
C THR A 34 2.04 6.59 17.75
N TYR A 35 2.71 5.86 16.85
CA TYR A 35 3.47 4.67 17.25
C TYR A 35 4.72 5.02 18.04
N GLY A 36 5.41 6.11 17.69
CA GLY A 36 6.59 6.57 18.41
C GLY A 36 6.30 7.00 19.86
N HIS A 37 5.19 7.70 20.08
CA HIS A 37 4.90 8.38 21.35
C HIS A 37 3.84 7.71 22.21
N PHE A 38 2.91 6.93 21.64
CA PHE A 38 1.79 6.37 22.39
C PHE A 38 1.85 4.85 22.50
N PHE A 39 1.79 4.13 21.39
CA PHE A 39 1.61 2.67 21.44
C PHE A 39 2.77 1.91 22.07
N ARG A 40 3.99 2.48 22.01
CA ARG A 40 5.19 1.95 22.67
C ARG A 40 5.28 2.24 24.17
N GLN A 41 4.49 3.18 24.69
CA GLN A 41 4.47 3.51 26.12
C GLN A 41 3.63 2.50 26.93
N VAL A 42 2.83 1.66 26.27
CA VAL A 42 2.09 0.59 26.93
C VAL A 42 3.03 -0.59 27.13
N GLU A 43 3.41 -0.83 28.38
CA GLU A 43 4.41 -1.85 28.77
C GLU A 43 4.03 -3.26 28.32
N GLN A 44 2.74 -3.59 28.36
CA GLN A 44 2.27 -4.93 28.01
C GLN A 44 2.35 -5.15 26.49
N PRO A 45 2.76 -6.35 26.05
CA PRO A 45 2.75 -6.71 24.63
C PRO A 45 1.32 -6.67 24.07
N TYR A 46 1.19 -6.61 22.74
CA TYR A 46 -0.11 -6.66 22.08
C TYR A 46 -0.87 -7.93 22.44
N SER A 47 -2.08 -7.77 22.98
CA SER A 47 -3.04 -8.85 23.22
C SER A 47 -3.49 -9.50 21.90
N CYS A 48 -4.07 -10.71 21.97
CA CYS A 48 -4.57 -11.41 20.78
C CYS A 48 -5.53 -10.55 19.95
N VAL A 49 -6.42 -9.80 20.61
CA VAL A 49 -7.41 -8.93 19.97
C VAL A 49 -6.74 -7.74 19.26
N GLU A 50 -5.74 -7.11 19.88
CA GLU A 50 -4.98 -6.02 19.24
C GLU A 50 -4.21 -6.54 18.03
N GLN A 51 -3.61 -7.73 18.14
CA GLN A 51 -2.94 -8.37 17.01
C GLN A 51 -3.90 -8.68 15.86
N GLU A 52 -5.17 -9.03 16.14
CA GLU A 52 -6.20 -9.22 15.10
C GLU A 52 -6.55 -7.92 14.38
N ILE A 53 -6.68 -6.82 15.11
CA ILE A 53 -6.94 -5.50 14.51
C ILE A 53 -5.78 -5.12 13.58
N LEU A 54 -4.53 -5.23 14.06
CA LEU A 54 -3.34 -4.98 13.24
C LEU A 54 -3.33 -5.86 11.98
N THR A 55 -3.66 -7.15 12.13
CA THR A 55 -3.76 -8.11 11.01
C THR A 55 -4.80 -7.67 9.97
N ARG A 56 -5.99 -7.22 10.40
CA ARG A 56 -7.05 -6.73 9.49
C ARG A 56 -6.62 -5.46 8.76
N ILE A 57 -5.98 -4.52 9.46
CA ILE A 57 -5.42 -3.31 8.83
C ILE A 57 -4.38 -3.69 7.77
N ILE A 58 -3.43 -4.59 8.09
CA ILE A 58 -2.40 -5.04 7.14
C ILE A 58 -3.01 -5.74 5.92
N LYS A 59 -4.04 -6.58 6.11
CA LYS A 59 -4.77 -7.22 5.01
C LYS A 59 -5.45 -6.19 4.12
N SER A 60 -6.16 -5.22 4.70
CA SER A 60 -6.80 -4.11 3.99
C SER A 60 -5.79 -3.29 3.15
N LEU A 61 -4.64 -2.96 3.73
CA LEU A 61 -3.54 -2.30 3.01
C LEU A 61 -2.93 -3.17 1.91
N SER A 62 -2.92 -4.49 2.08
CA SER A 62 -2.42 -5.43 1.05
C SER A 62 -3.36 -5.49 -0.14
N SER A 63 -4.67 -5.57 0.10
CA SER A 63 -5.71 -5.49 -0.92
C SER A 63 -5.63 -4.17 -1.70
N LEU A 64 -5.45 -3.05 -1.00
CA LEU A 64 -5.22 -1.73 -1.63
C LEU A 64 -4.03 -1.71 -2.58
N LEU A 65 -2.94 -2.39 -2.23
CA LEU A 65 -1.75 -2.50 -3.07
C LEU A 65 -1.95 -3.43 -4.28
N GLN A 66 -2.95 -4.32 -4.23
CA GLN A 66 -3.36 -5.19 -5.34
C GLN A 66 -4.41 -4.52 -6.25
N GLY A 67 -4.91 -3.35 -5.87
CA GLY A 67 -5.93 -2.61 -6.62
C GLY A 67 -7.35 -2.76 -6.07
N ASP A 68 -7.53 -3.60 -5.05
CA ASP A 68 -8.83 -3.82 -4.40
C ASP A 68 -9.11 -2.72 -3.38
N LEU A 69 -10.38 -2.33 -3.27
CA LEU A 69 -10.81 -1.42 -2.22
C LEU A 69 -11.18 -2.18 -0.93
N PRO A 70 -10.92 -1.60 0.26
CA PRO A 70 -11.40 -2.14 1.51
C PRO A 70 -12.92 -2.26 1.48
N ARG A 71 -13.47 -3.16 2.29
CA ARG A 71 -14.93 -3.22 2.46
C ARG A 71 -15.44 -1.87 2.99
N PRO A 72 -16.51 -1.31 2.40
CA PRO A 72 -17.11 -0.09 2.91
C PRO A 72 -17.58 -0.29 4.35
N CYS A 73 -17.32 0.70 5.21
CA CYS A 73 -17.89 0.72 6.55
C CYS A 73 -19.26 1.40 6.52
N PHE A 74 -20.33 0.63 6.73
CA PHE A 74 -21.71 1.16 6.74
C PHE A 74 -22.15 1.69 8.12
N PHE A 75 -21.41 1.35 9.18
CA PHE A 75 -21.80 1.68 10.57
C PHE A 75 -20.88 2.71 11.25
N CYS A 76 -19.85 3.20 10.54
CA CYS A 76 -18.92 4.16 11.11
C CYS A 76 -19.62 5.49 11.40
N LYS A 77 -19.53 5.93 12.65
CA LYS A 77 -20.03 7.21 13.13
C LYS A 77 -18.84 8.10 13.43
N PHE A 78 -18.71 9.20 12.71
CA PHE A 78 -17.70 10.22 12.97
C PHE A 78 -18.36 11.41 13.63
N ALA A 79 -17.64 12.10 14.54
CA ALA A 79 -18.14 13.38 15.00
C ALA A 79 -18.15 14.36 13.81
N LYS A 80 -19.15 15.23 13.73
CA LYS A 80 -19.20 16.27 12.68
C LYS A 80 -17.90 17.08 12.61
N CYS A 81 -17.28 17.31 13.76
CA CYS A 81 -15.98 17.99 13.91
C CYS A 81 -14.84 17.25 13.20
N ASP A 82 -14.82 15.91 13.27
CA ASP A 82 -13.75 15.10 12.66
C ASP A 82 -13.78 15.25 11.13
N LEU A 83 -14.99 15.26 10.55
CA LEU A 83 -15.18 15.37 9.10
C LEU A 83 -14.66 16.70 8.53
N VAL A 84 -14.62 17.78 9.32
CA VAL A 84 -14.02 19.06 8.91
C VAL A 84 -12.53 18.90 8.61
N PHE A 85 -11.86 17.98 9.31
CA PHE A 85 -10.44 17.70 9.15
C PHE A 85 -10.14 16.61 8.13
N TRP A 86 -11.13 16.15 7.36
CA TRP A 86 -10.94 15.05 6.41
C TRP A 86 -9.73 15.25 5.50
N GLY A 87 -8.84 14.26 5.47
CA GLY A 87 -7.61 14.32 4.69
C GLY A 87 -6.48 15.15 5.29
N ARG A 88 -6.68 15.71 6.48
CA ARG A 88 -5.64 16.35 7.28
C ARG A 88 -5.19 15.42 8.41
N VAL A 89 -4.09 15.77 9.07
CA VAL A 89 -3.52 15.00 10.19
C VAL A 89 -4.54 14.89 11.33
N GLU A 90 -5.29 15.96 11.55
CA GLU A 90 -6.23 16.13 12.65
C GLU A 90 -7.42 15.16 12.58
N PHE A 91 -7.81 14.68 11.39
CA PHE A 91 -8.84 13.63 11.26
C PHE A 91 -8.44 12.35 11.99
N PHE A 92 -7.15 12.02 11.96
CA PHE A 92 -6.62 10.82 12.59
C PHE A 92 -6.18 11.03 14.03
N ARG A 93 -6.43 12.21 14.61
CA ARG A 93 -6.20 12.43 16.04
C ARG A 93 -7.01 11.41 16.84
N LEU A 94 -6.33 10.70 17.74
CA LEU A 94 -6.95 9.74 18.65
C LEU A 94 -7.14 10.42 19.99
N GLU A 95 -8.36 10.34 20.54
CA GLU A 95 -8.64 10.83 21.89
C GLU A 95 -8.19 9.77 22.90
N LEU A 96 -7.24 10.13 23.77
CA LEU A 96 -6.80 9.24 24.84
C LEU A 96 -7.77 9.34 26.02
N PRO A 97 -8.13 8.20 26.66
CA PRO A 97 -8.87 8.22 27.91
C PRO A 97 -8.12 9.02 28.99
N ALA A 98 -8.87 9.78 29.80
CA ALA A 98 -8.30 10.60 30.88
C ALA A 98 -7.66 9.72 31.96
N GLU A 99 -8.28 8.57 32.24
CA GLU A 99 -7.78 7.58 33.19
C GLU A 99 -6.97 6.51 32.45
N ASN A 100 -5.75 6.24 32.91
CA ASN A 100 -4.85 5.22 32.37
C ASN A 100 -4.68 5.28 30.83
N PRO A 101 -4.18 6.42 30.29
CA PRO A 101 -4.01 6.59 28.85
C PRO A 101 -3.09 5.52 28.25
N PHE A 102 -2.07 5.07 28.98
CA PHE A 102 -1.10 4.06 28.54
C PHE A 102 -1.44 2.65 29.04
N SER A 103 -2.70 2.25 28.90
CA SER A 103 -3.16 0.88 29.22
C SER A 103 -3.49 0.08 27.97
N VAL A 104 -3.55 -1.25 28.12
CA VAL A 104 -3.99 -2.17 27.05
C VAL A 104 -5.40 -1.83 26.56
N SER A 105 -6.32 -1.45 27.46
CA SER A 105 -7.68 -1.06 27.10
C SER A 105 -7.71 0.23 26.28
N SER A 106 -6.95 1.25 26.68
CA SER A 106 -6.79 2.51 25.94
C SER A 106 -6.15 2.28 24.56
N ARG A 107 -5.10 1.46 24.48
CA ARG A 107 -4.47 1.09 23.21
C ARG A 107 -5.43 0.33 22.29
N LEU A 108 -6.18 -0.62 22.82
CA LEU A 108 -7.21 -1.36 22.09
C LEU A 108 -8.30 -0.43 21.54
N TYR A 109 -8.77 0.52 22.34
CA TYR A 109 -9.74 1.53 21.92
C TYR A 109 -9.20 2.35 20.74
N CYS A 110 -7.98 2.90 20.89
CA CYS A 110 -7.31 3.69 19.86
C CYS A 110 -7.07 2.88 18.58
N LEU A 111 -6.71 1.59 18.67
CA LEU A 111 -6.53 0.73 17.50
C LEU A 111 -7.84 0.49 16.74
N ARG A 112 -8.97 0.32 17.44
CA ARG A 112 -10.29 0.18 16.80
C ARG A 112 -10.72 1.46 16.11
N GLU A 113 -10.51 2.60 16.75
CA GLU A 113 -10.79 3.91 16.15
C GLU A 113 -9.93 4.13 14.89
N LEU A 114 -8.65 3.80 14.97
CA LEU A 114 -7.72 3.89 13.85
C LEU A 114 -8.11 2.97 12.68
N GLU A 115 -8.48 1.71 12.95
CA GLU A 115 -8.99 0.76 11.94
C GLU A 115 -10.17 1.35 11.17
N ASN A 116 -11.14 1.91 11.89
CA ASN A 116 -12.34 2.52 11.30
C ASN A 116 -12.00 3.75 10.45
N LYS A 117 -11.17 4.67 10.98
CA LYS A 117 -10.74 5.88 10.27
C LYS A 117 -9.99 5.54 8.98
N LEU A 118 -9.07 4.58 9.03
CA LEU A 118 -8.30 4.14 7.85
C LEU A 118 -9.18 3.49 6.80
N ASN A 119 -10.09 2.58 7.19
CA ASN A 119 -11.00 1.94 6.24
C ASN A 119 -11.87 2.99 5.51
N CYS A 120 -12.49 3.91 6.24
CA CYS A 120 -13.27 4.98 5.63
C CYS A 120 -12.43 5.89 4.72
N TYR A 121 -11.23 6.24 5.17
CA TYR A 121 -10.30 7.07 4.39
C TYR A 121 -9.96 6.41 3.04
N PHE A 122 -9.48 5.18 3.05
CA PHE A 122 -9.03 4.51 1.83
C PHE A 122 -10.16 4.14 0.87
N VAL A 123 -11.34 3.79 1.40
CA VAL A 123 -12.53 3.56 0.55
C VAL A 123 -12.89 4.85 -0.18
N ASN A 124 -12.91 6.00 0.49
CA ASN A 124 -13.25 7.28 -0.14
C ASN A 124 -12.20 7.72 -1.17
N GLU A 125 -10.91 7.69 -0.79
CA GLU A 125 -9.80 8.12 -1.66
C GLU A 125 -9.58 7.20 -2.87
N GLY A 126 -10.07 5.96 -2.79
CA GLY A 126 -9.95 4.95 -3.83
C GLY A 126 -11.11 4.88 -4.83
N ARG A 127 -12.23 5.61 -4.63
CA ARG A 127 -13.45 5.45 -5.46
C ARG A 127 -13.28 5.75 -6.94
N ASN A 128 -12.49 6.77 -7.27
CA ASN A 128 -12.54 7.38 -8.61
C ASN A 128 -11.28 7.12 -9.45
N LYS A 129 -10.18 6.68 -8.83
CA LYS A 129 -8.89 6.53 -9.53
C LYS A 129 -7.98 5.54 -8.80
N PRO A 130 -7.27 4.65 -9.51
CA PRO A 130 -6.24 3.81 -8.90
C PRO A 130 -5.11 4.66 -8.29
N TYR A 131 -4.41 4.11 -7.30
CA TYR A 131 -3.24 4.75 -6.70
C TYR A 131 -2.07 4.80 -7.69
N SER A 132 -1.44 5.96 -7.83
CA SER A 132 -0.19 6.12 -8.58
C SER A 132 0.96 5.40 -7.88
N TRP A 133 2.06 5.14 -8.60
CA TRP A 133 3.24 4.51 -8.04
C TRP A 133 3.76 5.22 -6.77
N ARG A 134 3.80 6.56 -6.77
CA ARG A 134 4.24 7.35 -5.60
C ARG A 134 3.31 7.15 -4.40
N GLU A 135 2.01 7.11 -4.63
CA GLU A 135 1.01 6.87 -3.58
C GLU A 135 1.10 5.44 -3.03
N MET A 136 1.29 4.45 -3.92
CA MET A 136 1.53 3.07 -3.53
C MET A 136 2.80 2.92 -2.68
N GLN A 137 3.85 3.70 -2.93
CA GLN A 137 5.05 3.70 -2.07
C GLN A 137 4.73 4.17 -0.65
N VAL A 138 3.90 5.20 -0.49
CA VAL A 138 3.44 5.65 0.84
C VAL A 138 2.64 4.54 1.54
N ILE A 139 1.69 3.92 0.83
CA ILE A 139 0.88 2.81 1.36
C ILE A 139 1.76 1.63 1.78
N ARG A 140 2.80 1.29 1.00
CA ARG A 140 3.79 0.25 1.36
C ARG A 140 4.52 0.58 2.66
N ARG A 141 4.94 1.83 2.87
CA ARG A 141 5.61 2.24 4.11
C ARG A 141 4.66 2.21 5.31
N ILE A 142 3.42 2.68 5.13
CA ILE A 142 2.36 2.56 6.13
C ILE A 142 2.15 1.09 6.51
N LYS A 143 1.95 0.20 5.53
CA LYS A 143 1.81 -1.25 5.75
C LYS A 143 3.00 -1.81 6.53
N LYS A 144 4.24 -1.48 6.11
CA LYS A 144 5.46 -1.95 6.76
C LYS A 144 5.53 -1.56 8.24
N ARG A 145 5.02 -0.37 8.59
CA ARG A 145 4.93 0.07 9.99
C ARG A 145 4.03 -0.86 10.79
N PHE A 146 2.79 -1.12 10.35
CA PHE A 146 1.89 -2.06 11.04
C PHE A 146 2.45 -3.48 11.14
N VAL A 147 3.14 -3.97 10.10
CA VAL A 147 3.81 -5.28 10.14
C VAL A 147 4.91 -5.30 11.20
N HIS A 148 5.65 -4.19 11.38
CA HIS A 148 6.70 -4.10 12.38
C HIS A 148 6.16 -4.15 13.82
N GLU A 149 4.95 -3.67 14.06
CA GLU A 149 4.30 -3.73 15.37
C GLU A 149 3.93 -5.16 15.79
N LEU A 150 3.76 -6.04 14.80
CA LEU A 150 3.59 -7.47 15.05
C LEU A 150 4.91 -8.20 15.29
N ARG A 151 6.07 -7.54 15.21
CA ARG A 151 7.38 -8.19 15.42
C ARG A 151 7.38 -8.93 16.77
N ASN A 152 7.89 -10.15 16.78
CA ASN A 152 7.89 -11.08 17.93
C ASN A 152 6.53 -11.76 18.22
N THR A 153 5.51 -11.59 17.37
CA THR A 153 4.26 -12.36 17.43
C THR A 153 4.24 -13.45 16.35
N SER A 154 3.44 -14.50 16.54
CA SER A 154 3.22 -15.52 15.51
C SER A 154 2.62 -14.95 14.23
N LYS A 155 1.79 -13.89 14.34
CA LYS A 155 1.18 -13.21 13.19
C LYS A 155 2.18 -12.42 12.35
N TYR A 156 3.35 -12.10 12.88
CA TYR A 156 4.44 -11.49 12.10
C TYR A 156 4.79 -12.34 10.88
N ASN A 157 4.88 -13.66 11.06
CA ASN A 157 5.31 -14.57 9.99
C ASN A 157 4.33 -14.63 8.82
N LEU A 158 3.05 -14.27 9.04
CA LEU A 158 2.04 -14.17 7.97
C LEU A 158 2.31 -13.01 7.02
N PHE A 159 3.01 -11.97 7.50
CA PHE A 159 3.20 -10.71 6.78
C PHE A 159 4.66 -10.34 6.59
N LYS A 160 5.58 -11.03 7.29
CA LYS A 160 6.98 -11.10 6.92
C LYS A 160 6.94 -11.55 5.48
N GLY A 161 7.28 -10.64 4.57
CA GLY A 161 7.57 -11.05 3.23
C GLY A 161 8.57 -12.19 3.38
N THR A 162 8.23 -13.38 2.89
CA THR A 162 9.21 -14.09 2.11
C THR A 162 9.83 -12.99 1.27
N HIS A 163 11.13 -12.78 1.38
CA HIS A 163 11.80 -12.19 0.25
C HIS A 163 11.28 -13.03 -0.93
N VAL A 164 10.31 -12.52 -1.70
CA VAL A 164 10.34 -12.75 -3.14
C VAL A 164 11.79 -12.49 -3.41
N ARG A 165 12.53 -13.57 -3.74
CA ARG A 165 13.98 -13.58 -3.84
C ARG A 165 14.37 -12.19 -4.27
N ARG A 166 15.27 -11.51 -3.53
CA ARG A 166 15.98 -10.39 -4.15
C ARG A 166 16.34 -10.97 -5.50
N VAL A 167 15.68 -10.45 -6.54
CA VAL A 167 15.86 -10.89 -7.92
C VAL A 167 17.37 -11.00 -8.01
N SER A 168 17.88 -12.22 -8.23
CA SER A 168 19.30 -12.52 -7.99
C SER A 168 20.14 -11.46 -8.71
N GLU A 169 21.38 -11.21 -8.31
CA GLU A 169 22.20 -10.23 -9.04
C GLU A 169 22.19 -10.51 -10.56
N GLU A 170 22.10 -11.79 -10.93
CA GLU A 170 21.85 -12.30 -12.28
C GLU A 170 20.49 -11.87 -12.84
N GLU A 171 19.37 -12.14 -12.19
CA GLU A 171 18.04 -11.73 -12.69
C GLU A 171 17.88 -10.19 -12.72
N GLN A 172 18.55 -9.43 -11.84
CA GLN A 172 18.54 -7.96 -11.86
C GLN A 172 19.38 -7.41 -13.01
N LEU A 173 20.53 -8.05 -13.26
CA LEU A 173 21.36 -7.78 -14.43
C LEU A 173 20.57 -8.12 -15.70
N GLU A 174 19.85 -9.22 -15.71
CA GLU A 174 19.02 -9.66 -16.83
C GLU A 174 17.86 -8.68 -17.10
N LEU A 175 17.17 -8.19 -16.07
CA LEU A 175 16.15 -7.14 -16.21
C LEU A 175 16.72 -5.79 -16.70
N LYS A 176 17.95 -5.43 -16.28
CA LYS A 176 18.64 -4.25 -16.81
C LYS A 176 19.03 -4.43 -18.27
N ASN A 177 19.51 -5.62 -18.64
CA ASN A 177 19.87 -5.98 -20.00
C ASN A 177 18.63 -6.00 -20.90
N GLN A 178 17.51 -6.56 -20.44
CA GLN A 178 16.24 -6.57 -21.18
C GLN A 178 15.70 -5.16 -21.44
N LYS A 179 15.73 -4.26 -20.45
CA LYS A 179 15.33 -2.85 -20.66
C LYS A 179 16.27 -2.12 -21.60
N THR A 180 17.56 -2.43 -21.54
CA THR A 180 18.55 -1.86 -22.45
C THR A 180 18.35 -2.38 -23.88
N ASP A 181 18.04 -3.66 -24.02
CA ASP A 181 17.73 -4.32 -25.30
C ASP A 181 16.42 -3.79 -25.89
N GLU A 182 15.38 -3.53 -25.10
CA GLU A 182 14.13 -2.90 -25.57
C GLU A 182 14.36 -1.48 -26.07
N ILE A 183 15.13 -0.67 -25.33
CA ILE A 183 15.50 0.69 -25.75
C ILE A 183 16.34 0.62 -27.03
N ARG A 184 17.30 -0.31 -27.11
CA ARG A 184 18.13 -0.51 -28.30
C ARG A 184 17.36 -1.04 -29.49
N LEU A 185 16.41 -1.97 -29.30
CA LEU A 185 15.54 -2.48 -30.37
C LEU A 185 14.60 -1.42 -30.92
N ASN A 186 14.16 -0.48 -30.06
CA ASN A 186 13.41 0.69 -30.50
C ASN A 186 14.26 1.70 -31.29
N HIS A 187 15.60 1.64 -31.20
CA HIS A 187 16.50 2.63 -31.81
C HIS A 187 17.48 2.04 -32.86
N VAL A 188 17.69 0.73 -32.92
CA VAL A 188 18.72 0.06 -33.73
C VAL A 188 18.19 -1.28 -34.27
N SER A 189 18.30 -1.44 -35.59
CA SER A 189 17.95 -2.65 -36.34
C SER A 189 18.70 -3.91 -35.85
N ILE A 190 18.13 -5.10 -36.10
CA ILE A 190 18.62 -6.46 -35.75
C ILE A 190 20.12 -6.71 -36.06
N CYS A 191 20.76 -5.88 -36.87
CA CYS A 191 22.16 -5.99 -37.26
C CYS A 191 23.20 -5.63 -36.16
N HIS A 192 22.82 -5.55 -34.88
CA HIS A 192 23.74 -5.26 -33.76
C HIS A 192 23.83 -6.36 -32.68
N TYR A 193 23.19 -7.52 -32.91
CA TYR A 193 23.30 -8.67 -32.01
C TYR A 193 24.60 -9.46 -32.24
N ASN A 194 25.13 -10.07 -31.17
CA ASN A 194 26.24 -11.02 -31.28
C ASN A 194 25.79 -12.24 -32.12
N PRO A 195 26.43 -12.52 -33.26
CA PRO A 195 26.00 -13.56 -34.20
C PRO A 195 26.11 -14.99 -33.63
N LEU A 196 26.81 -15.18 -32.51
CA LEU A 196 26.95 -16.47 -31.85
C LEU A 196 25.90 -16.74 -30.76
N SER A 197 25.11 -15.73 -30.36
CA SER A 197 24.07 -15.90 -29.33
C SER A 197 22.87 -16.71 -29.84
N GLU A 198 22.28 -17.55 -28.99
CA GLU A 198 21.04 -18.28 -29.32
C GLU A 198 19.89 -17.31 -29.66
N LYS A 199 19.82 -16.17 -29.00
CA LYS A 199 18.85 -15.10 -29.26
C LYS A 199 18.95 -14.55 -30.70
N PHE A 200 20.16 -14.45 -31.25
CA PHE A 200 20.35 -14.07 -32.66
C PHE A 200 19.90 -15.17 -33.61
N LYS A 201 20.22 -16.44 -33.31
CA LYS A 201 19.85 -17.58 -34.16
C LYS A 201 18.32 -17.70 -34.27
N ASN A 202 17.61 -17.64 -33.14
CA ASN A 202 16.15 -17.76 -33.13
C ASN A 202 15.48 -16.60 -33.86
N LYS A 203 15.95 -15.37 -33.65
CA LYS A 203 15.40 -14.17 -34.29
C LYS A 203 15.70 -14.11 -35.80
N LYS A 204 16.86 -14.63 -36.21
CA LYS A 204 17.20 -14.82 -37.63
C LYS A 204 16.28 -15.87 -38.26
N GLU A 205 15.98 -16.95 -37.56
CA GLU A 205 15.13 -18.03 -38.05
C GLU A 205 13.65 -17.61 -38.20
N GLU A 206 13.12 -16.84 -37.25
CA GLU A 206 11.80 -16.20 -37.38
C GLU A 206 11.73 -15.23 -38.56
N TYR A 207 12.76 -14.39 -38.72
CA TYR A 207 12.82 -13.44 -39.83
C TYR A 207 12.93 -14.14 -41.19
N LEU A 208 13.66 -15.26 -41.27
CA LEU A 208 13.74 -16.08 -42.48
C LEU A 208 12.39 -16.76 -42.78
N LYS A 209 11.68 -17.26 -41.77
CA LYS A 209 10.32 -17.81 -41.95
C LYS A 209 9.34 -16.74 -42.45
N GLU A 210 9.38 -15.53 -41.90
CA GLU A 210 8.54 -14.43 -42.39
C GLU A 210 8.84 -14.03 -43.84
N ILE A 211 10.11 -14.10 -44.27
CA ILE A 211 10.50 -13.82 -45.66
C ILE A 211 10.05 -14.97 -46.57
N GLU A 212 10.24 -16.22 -46.17
CA GLU A 212 9.76 -17.39 -46.91
C GLU A 212 8.23 -17.38 -47.07
N GLU A 213 7.50 -16.98 -46.03
CA GLU A 213 6.03 -16.82 -46.07
C GLU A 213 5.59 -15.64 -46.95
N LYS A 214 6.32 -14.52 -46.94
CA LYS A 214 5.95 -13.32 -47.71
C LYS A 214 6.34 -13.38 -49.18
N PHE A 215 7.42 -14.08 -49.53
CA PHE A 215 7.98 -14.06 -50.88
C PHE A 215 8.02 -15.41 -51.58
N GLY A 216 7.73 -16.52 -50.87
CA GLY A 216 7.73 -17.87 -51.43
C GLY A 216 9.13 -18.34 -51.85
N LYS A 217 9.41 -19.63 -51.69
CA LYS A 217 10.71 -20.20 -52.11
C LYS A 217 10.90 -20.01 -53.63
N SER A 218 11.94 -19.28 -54.03
CA SER A 218 12.64 -19.57 -55.30
C SER A 218 13.58 -20.73 -55.09
#